data_AF-A0A3P6RTJ4-F1
#
_entry.id   AF-A0A3P6RTJ4-F1
#
_cell.length_a   1.000
_cell.length_b   1.000
_cell.length_c   1.000
_cell.angle_alpha   90.00
_cell.angle_beta   90.00
_cell.angle_gamma   90.00
#
_symmetry.space_group_name_H-M   'P 1'
#
loop_
_entity.id
_entity.type
_entity.pdbx_description
1 polymer ?
#
loop_
_entity_poly.entity_id
_entity_poly.type
_entity_poly.pdbx_seq_one_letter_code
_entity_poly.pdbx_strand_id
1 'polypeptide(L)'
;MWFTYLMIYLEKVLKFRSSRAGLLMLIGQVTDAVSTPIIGIASDSSVLPKIFDKIGRRMSWHIIGTIFVSISFPFIFNRCLFCSEDQSEWLKVLWFIPFIMVFQFGWASVQTSHLALIPELSSLDSSRTTMNSLRYSFTVVANLSVFLVLARFLSENTHQSQIGPADFQHFRTAGFLVVAGGLAVTMLFYLLVREPKFGRRLSRAHSFSSDASELVRMHWTSWFGHIQFYQIALLYMLSRLYVNISQVYFPFYITLTQNYEKKYVAIFPMVSYLSSFL
;
A
#
# COMPACT_ATOMS: atom_id res chain seq x y z
N MET A 1 -5.50 -5.90 -2.87
CA MET A 1 -4.71 -7.11 -3.21
C MET A 1 -3.93 -7.64 -2.01
N TRP A 2 -2.98 -6.89 -1.43
CA TRP A 2 -2.14 -7.36 -0.32
C TRP A 2 -2.94 -7.87 0.88
N PHE A 3 -3.73 -7.03 1.55
CA PHE A 3 -4.49 -7.45 2.74
C PHE A 3 -5.61 -8.46 2.43
N THR A 4 -6.33 -8.28 1.32
CA THR A 4 -7.52 -9.10 1.02
C THR A 4 -7.20 -10.45 0.39
N TYR A 5 -6.22 -10.51 -0.53
CA TYR A 5 -6.03 -11.69 -1.38
C TYR A 5 -4.72 -12.42 -1.17
N LEU A 6 -3.68 -11.79 -0.58
CA LEU A 6 -2.39 -12.45 -0.39
C LEU A 6 -2.53 -13.72 0.45
N MET A 7 -3.21 -13.66 1.60
CA MET A 7 -3.33 -14.81 2.48
C MET A 7 -4.10 -15.97 1.83
N ILE A 8 -5.19 -15.69 1.12
CA ILE A 8 -5.90 -16.70 0.33
C ILE A 8 -5.01 -17.27 -0.77
N TYR A 9 -4.27 -16.43 -1.48
CA TYR A 9 -3.35 -16.87 -2.53
C TYR A 9 -2.27 -17.79 -1.97
N LEU A 10 -1.63 -17.43 -0.85
CA LEU A 10 -0.61 -18.24 -0.20
C LEU A 10 -1.17 -19.60 0.28
N GLU A 11 -2.34 -19.61 0.93
CA GLU A 11 -2.89 -20.84 1.52
C GLU A 11 -3.62 -21.73 0.50
N LYS A 12 -4.48 -21.16 -0.36
CA LYS A 12 -5.35 -21.93 -1.26
C LYS A 12 -4.72 -22.19 -2.63
N VAL A 13 -3.96 -21.22 -3.17
CA VAL A 13 -3.36 -21.35 -4.50
C VAL A 13 -1.98 -21.99 -4.43
N LEU A 14 -1.10 -21.48 -3.55
CA LEU A 14 0.25 -22.02 -3.35
C LEU A 14 0.33 -23.16 -2.34
N LYS A 15 -0.77 -23.48 -1.64
CA LYS A 15 -0.87 -24.57 -0.66
C LYS A 15 0.14 -24.47 0.48
N PHE A 16 0.47 -23.25 0.94
CA PHE A 16 1.26 -23.09 2.15
C PHE A 16 0.45 -23.41 3.40
N ARG A 17 1.13 -23.96 4.41
CA ARG A 17 0.56 -24.05 5.76
C ARG A 17 0.21 -22.65 6.28
N SER A 18 -0.95 -22.50 6.92
CA SER A 18 -1.46 -21.20 7.40
C SER A 18 -0.47 -20.46 8.32
N SER A 19 0.33 -21.17 9.12
CA SER A 19 1.38 -20.57 9.94
C SER A 19 2.48 -19.88 9.13
N ARG A 20 2.87 -20.45 7.98
CA ARG A 20 3.89 -19.89 7.08
C ARG A 20 3.34 -18.71 6.29
N ALA A 21 2.09 -18.79 5.83
CA ALA A 21 1.42 -17.66 5.20
C ALA A 21 1.29 -16.46 6.16
N GLY A 22 0.89 -16.74 7.41
CA GLY A 22 0.85 -15.74 8.48
C GLY A 22 2.23 -15.13 8.79
N LEU A 23 3.30 -15.93 8.79
CA LEU A 23 4.67 -15.44 8.97
C LEU A 23 5.08 -14.46 7.86
N LEU A 24 4.79 -14.77 6.60
CA LEU A 24 5.08 -13.87 5.47
C LEU A 24 4.32 -12.54 5.60
N MET A 25 3.06 -12.60 6.02
CA MET A 25 2.25 -11.41 6.29
C MET A 25 2.85 -10.57 7.44
N LEU A 26 3.28 -11.23 8.53
CA LEU A 26 3.92 -10.59 9.69
C LEU A 26 5.22 -9.88 9.31
N ILE A 27 6.11 -10.54 8.57
CA ILE A 27 7.36 -9.94 8.07
C ILE A 27 7.04 -8.69 7.25
N GLY A 28 5.99 -8.75 6.42
CA GLY A 28 5.52 -7.59 5.69
C GLY A 28 5.11 -6.42 6.60
N GLN A 29 4.30 -6.68 7.62
CA GLN A 29 3.86 -5.63 8.57
C GLN A 29 5.02 -5.02 9.36
N VAL A 30 5.95 -5.85 9.83
CA VAL A 30 7.15 -5.38 10.55
C VAL A 30 8.02 -4.51 9.65
N THR A 31 8.20 -4.92 8.38
CA THR A 31 8.99 -4.15 7.43
C THR A 31 8.36 -2.79 7.13
N ASP A 32 7.04 -2.72 6.97
CA ASP A 32 6.30 -1.46 6.77
C ASP A 32 6.40 -0.54 8.00
N ALA A 33 6.26 -1.11 9.21
CA ALA A 33 6.37 -0.38 10.47
C ALA A 33 7.75 0.26 10.67
N VAL A 34 8.82 -0.43 10.24
CA VAL A 34 10.20 0.10 10.30
C VAL A 34 10.49 1.06 9.14
N SER A 35 10.02 0.77 7.94
CA SER A 35 10.32 1.57 6.74
C SER A 35 9.64 2.93 6.77
N THR A 36 8.40 3.01 7.25
CA THR A 36 7.61 4.25 7.30
C THR A 36 8.32 5.41 8.03
N PRO A 37 8.82 5.27 9.28
CA PRO A 37 9.54 6.34 9.95
C PRO A 37 10.89 6.65 9.30
N ILE A 38 11.63 5.63 8.82
CA ILE A 38 12.90 5.81 8.13
C ILE A 38 12.70 6.69 6.89
N ILE A 39 11.70 6.37 6.07
CA ILE A 39 11.40 7.13 4.85
C ILE A 39 10.79 8.50 5.19
N GLY A 40 10.01 8.62 6.26
CA GLY A 40 9.56 9.91 6.76
C GLY A 40 10.74 10.86 7.01
N ILE A 41 11.71 10.43 7.82
CA ILE A 41 12.92 11.21 8.14
C ILE A 41 13.80 11.43 6.90
N ALA A 42 13.99 10.41 6.08
CA ALA A 42 14.83 10.47 4.89
C ALA A 42 14.22 11.36 3.79
N SER A 43 12.90 11.39 3.65
CA SER A 43 12.19 12.27 2.72
C SER A 43 12.18 13.72 3.17
N ASP A 44 12.22 13.96 4.49
CA ASP A 44 12.40 15.29 5.08
C ASP A 44 13.84 15.80 5.01
N SER A 45 14.80 14.92 4.77
CA SER A 45 16.21 15.26 4.63
C SER A 45 16.54 15.45 3.15
N SER A 46 17.20 16.56 2.78
CA SER A 46 17.60 16.86 1.39
C SER A 46 18.84 16.05 0.95
N VAL A 47 18.80 14.73 1.18
CA VAL A 47 19.92 13.77 0.98
C VAL A 47 19.94 13.22 -0.46
N LEU A 48 18.92 13.52 -1.26
CA LEU A 48 18.84 13.00 -2.63
C LEU A 48 19.89 13.63 -3.58
N PRO A 49 20.43 12.85 -4.53
CA PRO A 49 21.38 13.34 -5.53
C PRO A 49 20.85 14.55 -6.32
N LYS A 50 21.75 15.46 -6.74
CA LYS A 50 21.41 16.70 -7.51
C LYS A 50 20.57 16.46 -8.79
N ILE A 51 20.55 15.24 -9.32
CA ILE A 51 19.71 14.84 -10.46
C ILE A 51 18.21 14.93 -10.11
N PHE A 52 17.87 14.67 -8.84
CA PHE A 52 16.51 14.69 -8.31
C PHE A 52 16.03 16.07 -7.83
N ASP A 53 16.95 17.04 -7.66
CA ASP A 53 16.60 18.42 -7.28
C ASP A 53 15.68 19.11 -8.31
N LYS A 54 15.69 18.67 -9.59
CA LYS A 54 14.81 19.23 -10.63
C LYS A 54 13.36 18.74 -10.53
N ILE A 55 13.16 17.53 -9.99
CA ILE A 55 11.86 16.83 -9.92
C ILE A 55 11.09 17.20 -8.65
N GLY A 56 11.82 17.55 -7.58
CA GLY A 56 11.24 17.84 -6.27
C GLY A 56 11.52 16.73 -5.28
N ARG A 57 11.62 17.07 -3.99
CA ARG A 57 12.12 16.13 -2.96
C ARG A 57 11.09 15.04 -2.68
N ARG A 58 9.81 15.42 -2.55
CA ARG A 58 8.72 14.49 -2.27
C ARG A 58 8.42 13.61 -3.48
N MET A 59 8.40 14.22 -4.66
CA MET A 59 8.20 13.49 -5.91
C MET A 59 9.30 12.45 -6.19
N SER A 60 10.54 12.75 -5.81
CA SER A 60 11.66 11.80 -6.01
C SER A 60 11.53 10.55 -5.15
N TRP A 61 11.16 10.69 -3.87
CA TRP A 61 10.88 9.53 -3.01
C TRP A 61 9.65 8.74 -3.50
N HIS A 62 8.62 9.44 -3.98
CA HIS A 62 7.46 8.77 -4.60
C HIS A 62 7.86 7.92 -5.83
N ILE A 63 8.76 8.42 -6.69
CA ILE A 63 9.28 7.69 -7.85
C ILE A 63 10.07 6.44 -7.41
N ILE A 64 10.96 6.58 -6.43
CA ILE A 64 11.74 5.46 -5.89
C ILE A 64 10.82 4.37 -5.36
N GLY A 65 9.82 4.74 -4.56
CA GLY A 65 8.83 3.82 -4.04
C GLY A 65 8.03 3.13 -5.16
N THR A 66 7.63 3.88 -6.19
CA THR A 66 6.88 3.35 -7.34
C THR A 66 7.68 2.28 -8.09
N ILE A 67 8.99 2.51 -8.30
CA ILE A 67 9.88 1.55 -8.96
C ILE A 67 9.95 0.25 -8.14
N PHE A 68 10.16 0.36 -6.82
CA PHE A 68 10.23 -0.82 -5.96
C PHE A 68 8.91 -1.60 -5.91
N VAL A 69 7.76 -0.93 -5.81
CA VAL A 69 6.45 -1.59 -5.86
C VAL A 69 6.23 -2.27 -7.20
N SER A 70 6.54 -1.60 -8.31
CA SER A 70 6.29 -2.13 -9.66
C SER A 70 7.15 -3.35 -9.98
N ILE A 71 8.38 -3.39 -9.48
CA ILE A 71 9.27 -4.54 -9.63
C ILE A 71 8.83 -5.68 -8.72
N SER A 72 8.61 -5.42 -7.43
CA SER A 72 8.38 -6.48 -6.42
C SER A 72 6.98 -7.12 -6.50
N PHE A 73 5.94 -6.34 -6.78
CA PHE A 73 4.56 -6.81 -6.69
C PHE A 73 4.22 -7.96 -7.65
N PRO A 74 4.67 -7.97 -8.92
CA PRO A 74 4.51 -9.13 -9.80
C PRO A 74 5.16 -10.40 -9.28
N PHE A 75 6.31 -10.31 -8.60
CA PHE A 75 6.99 -11.48 -8.03
C PHE A 75 6.24 -12.08 -6.84
N ILE A 76 5.49 -11.27 -6.07
CA ILE A 76 4.67 -11.75 -4.96
C ILE A 76 3.52 -12.65 -5.45
N PHE A 77 2.92 -12.31 -6.59
CA PHE A 77 1.83 -13.10 -7.21
C PHE A 77 2.31 -14.07 -8.29
N ASN A 78 3.61 -14.36 -8.33
CA ASN A 78 4.18 -15.39 -9.18
C ASN A 78 4.59 -16.61 -8.34
N ARG A 79 4.76 -17.76 -8.98
CA ARG A 79 5.39 -18.93 -8.33
C ARG A 79 6.88 -18.66 -8.16
N CYS A 80 7.51 -19.36 -7.21
CA CYS A 80 8.97 -19.37 -7.13
C CYS A 80 9.53 -19.90 -8.47
N LEU A 81 10.29 -19.07 -9.18
CA LEU A 81 10.80 -19.38 -10.52
C LEU A 81 11.89 -20.47 -10.50
N PHE A 82 12.59 -20.62 -9.38
CA PHE A 82 13.73 -21.53 -9.23
C PHE A 82 13.44 -22.73 -8.30
N CYS A 83 12.22 -22.86 -7.78
CA CYS A 83 11.85 -23.96 -6.89
C CYS A 83 11.06 -25.03 -7.66
N SER A 84 11.55 -26.27 -7.66
CA SER A 84 10.76 -27.43 -8.11
C SER A 84 9.60 -27.69 -7.16
N GLU A 85 8.52 -28.35 -7.63
CA GLU A 85 7.32 -28.58 -6.82
C GLU A 85 7.61 -29.37 -5.52
N ASP A 86 8.58 -30.29 -5.56
CA ASP A 86 9.05 -31.15 -4.45
C ASP A 86 10.02 -30.50 -3.46
N GLN A 87 10.41 -29.23 -3.65
CA GLN A 87 11.29 -28.57 -2.69
C GLN A 87 10.58 -28.15 -1.40
N SER A 88 11.36 -28.07 -0.33
CA SER A 88 10.85 -27.70 1.00
C SER A 88 10.09 -26.38 0.98
N GLU A 89 8.93 -26.34 1.63
CA GLU A 89 8.12 -25.13 1.73
C GLU A 89 8.90 -23.94 2.31
N TRP A 90 9.88 -24.18 3.18
CA TRP A 90 10.74 -23.15 3.75
C TRP A 90 11.59 -22.41 2.71
N LEU A 91 12.04 -23.10 1.66
CA LEU A 91 12.77 -22.43 0.58
C LEU A 91 11.86 -21.48 -0.20
N LYS A 92 10.60 -21.89 -0.42
CA LYS A 92 9.59 -21.04 -1.04
C LYS A 92 9.29 -19.81 -0.17
N VAL A 93 9.19 -19.97 1.17
CA VAL A 93 9.06 -18.84 2.10
C VAL A 93 10.26 -17.89 1.96
N LEU A 94 11.49 -18.43 2.00
CA LEU A 94 12.71 -17.63 1.90
C LEU A 94 12.82 -16.84 0.58
N TRP A 95 12.29 -17.41 -0.50
CA TRP A 95 12.15 -16.72 -1.79
C TRP A 95 11.23 -15.50 -1.73
N PHE A 96 10.09 -15.58 -1.03
CA PHE A 96 9.12 -14.48 -0.98
C PHE A 96 9.55 -13.32 -0.06
N ILE A 97 10.34 -13.59 0.99
CA ILE A 97 10.78 -12.58 1.97
C ILE A 97 11.39 -11.32 1.31
N PRO A 98 12.43 -11.40 0.46
CA PRO A 98 13.04 -10.20 -0.12
C PRO A 98 12.06 -9.37 -0.96
N PHE A 99 11.18 -10.02 -1.74
CA PHE A 99 10.18 -9.31 -2.54
C PHE A 99 9.13 -8.62 -1.67
N ILE A 100 8.68 -9.28 -0.60
CA ILE A 100 7.76 -8.69 0.38
C ILE A 100 8.43 -7.49 1.06
N MET A 101 9.68 -7.60 1.47
CA MET A 101 10.39 -6.49 2.12
C MET A 101 10.54 -5.29 1.19
N VAL A 102 10.93 -5.51 -0.07
CA VAL A 102 11.04 -4.45 -1.09
C VAL A 102 9.68 -3.83 -1.39
N PHE A 103 8.62 -4.64 -1.47
CA PHE A 103 7.26 -4.15 -1.69
C PHE A 103 6.82 -3.24 -0.54
N GLN A 104 7.03 -3.66 0.71
CA GLN A 104 6.61 -2.88 1.88
C GLN A 104 7.43 -1.60 2.03
N PHE A 105 8.73 -1.65 1.76
CA PHE A 105 9.55 -0.45 1.68
C PHE A 105 9.05 0.52 0.59
N GLY A 106 8.77 0.00 -0.62
CA GLY A 106 8.26 0.79 -1.72
C GLY A 106 6.90 1.41 -1.42
N TRP A 107 6.00 0.64 -0.82
CA TRP A 107 4.67 1.10 -0.40
C TRP A 107 4.75 2.20 0.66
N ALA A 108 5.56 1.99 1.70
CA ALA A 108 5.82 3.01 2.71
C ALA A 108 6.35 4.31 2.07
N SER A 109 7.22 4.20 1.06
CA SER A 109 7.80 5.34 0.37
C SER A 109 6.79 6.13 -0.46
N VAL A 110 5.98 5.46 -1.27
CA VAL A 110 4.90 6.09 -2.05
C VAL A 110 3.90 6.78 -1.13
N GLN A 111 3.44 6.06 -0.10
CA GLN A 111 2.38 6.54 0.79
C GLN A 111 2.81 7.76 1.61
N THR A 112 3.98 7.69 2.26
CA THR A 112 4.50 8.79 3.10
C THR A 112 4.81 10.03 2.26
N SER A 113 5.44 9.86 1.10
CA SER A 113 5.81 10.97 0.21
C SER A 113 4.58 11.66 -0.37
N HIS A 114 3.56 10.89 -0.78
CA HIS A 114 2.31 11.45 -1.28
C HIS A 114 1.55 12.22 -0.18
N LEU A 115 1.47 11.68 1.04
CA LEU A 115 0.85 12.36 2.19
C LEU A 115 1.55 13.68 2.52
N ALA A 116 2.88 13.70 2.48
CA ALA A 116 3.68 14.89 2.75
C ALA A 116 3.57 15.95 1.62
N LEU A 117 3.27 15.53 0.39
CA LEU A 117 3.14 16.44 -0.75
C LEU A 117 1.85 17.28 -0.72
N ILE A 118 0.73 16.73 -0.23
CA ILE A 118 -0.57 17.43 -0.18
C ILE A 118 -0.50 18.80 0.52
N PRO A 119 0.05 18.92 1.75
CA PRO A 119 0.15 20.23 2.42
C PRO A 119 1.13 21.19 1.75
N GLU A 120 2.06 20.69 0.92
CA GLU A 120 3.00 21.51 0.14
C GLU A 120 2.37 22.04 -1.16
N LEU A 121 1.33 21.38 -1.69
CA LEU A 121 0.62 21.78 -2.91
C LEU A 121 -0.45 22.87 -2.68
N SER A 122 -1.06 22.90 -1.49
CA SER A 122 -2.11 23.87 -1.14
C SER A 122 -1.83 24.52 0.20
N SER A 123 -1.96 25.84 0.28
CA SER A 123 -1.90 26.61 1.54
C SER A 123 -3.24 26.62 2.30
N LEU A 124 -4.35 26.36 1.61
CA LEU A 124 -5.70 26.40 2.18
C LEU A 124 -6.08 25.04 2.79
N ASP A 125 -6.54 25.04 4.04
CA ASP A 125 -6.94 23.83 4.77
C ASP A 125 -8.19 23.15 4.20
N SER A 126 -9.13 23.94 3.67
CA SER A 126 -10.31 23.41 2.96
C SER A 126 -9.89 22.58 1.74
N SER A 127 -8.99 23.13 0.91
CA SER A 127 -8.45 22.45 -0.26
C SER A 127 -7.64 21.19 0.11
N ARG A 128 -6.84 21.22 1.18
CA ARG A 128 -6.13 20.03 1.70
C ARG A 128 -7.09 18.92 2.12
N THR A 129 -8.17 19.29 2.80
CA THR A 129 -9.23 18.35 3.20
C THR A 129 -9.92 17.75 1.98
N THR A 130 -10.25 18.57 0.98
CA THR A 130 -10.82 18.11 -0.29
C THR A 130 -9.87 17.16 -1.03
N MET A 131 -8.58 17.49 -1.15
CA MET A 131 -7.58 16.62 -1.79
C MET A 131 -7.46 15.26 -1.08
N ASN A 132 -7.44 15.25 0.25
CA ASN A 132 -7.44 14.02 1.03
C ASN A 132 -8.72 13.21 0.82
N SER A 133 -9.89 13.85 0.84
CA SER A 133 -11.17 13.17 0.61
C SER A 133 -11.23 12.51 -0.77
N LEU A 134 -10.84 13.24 -1.83
CA LEU A 134 -10.77 12.72 -3.20
C LEU A 134 -9.81 11.54 -3.30
N ARG A 135 -8.64 11.61 -2.67
CA ARG A 135 -7.69 10.48 -2.62
C ARG A 135 -8.35 9.23 -2.03
N TYR A 136 -9.08 9.37 -0.93
CA TYR A 136 -9.77 8.23 -0.32
C TYR A 136 -10.88 7.68 -1.23
N SER A 137 -11.68 8.55 -1.86
CA SER A 137 -12.69 8.14 -2.83
C SER A 137 -12.09 7.34 -3.99
N PHE A 138 -10.99 7.83 -4.60
CA PHE A 138 -10.31 7.11 -5.68
C PHE A 138 -9.67 5.80 -5.20
N THR A 139 -9.22 5.72 -3.94
CA THR A 139 -8.74 4.47 -3.34
C THR A 139 -9.86 3.43 -3.24
N VAL A 140 -11.07 3.85 -2.87
CA VAL A 140 -12.25 2.97 -2.83
C VAL A 140 -12.59 2.48 -4.24
N VAL A 141 -12.65 3.38 -5.22
CA VAL A 141 -12.90 3.03 -6.63
C VAL A 141 -11.87 2.03 -7.16
N ALA A 142 -10.59 2.23 -6.82
CA ALA A 142 -9.52 1.30 -7.19
C ALA A 142 -9.67 -0.07 -6.52
N ASN A 143 -10.09 -0.14 -5.25
CA ASN A 143 -10.37 -1.42 -4.60
C ASN A 143 -11.57 -2.14 -5.25
N LEU A 144 -12.64 -1.42 -5.57
CA LEU A 144 -13.82 -1.98 -6.25
C LEU A 144 -13.46 -2.51 -7.64
N SER A 145 -12.65 -1.79 -8.42
CA SER A 145 -12.23 -2.26 -9.75
C SER A 145 -11.41 -3.55 -9.66
N VAL A 146 -10.52 -3.67 -8.67
CA VAL A 146 -9.77 -4.92 -8.40
C VAL A 146 -10.69 -6.08 -8.05
N PHE A 147 -11.69 -5.84 -7.19
CA PHE A 147 -12.67 -6.86 -6.83
C PHE A 147 -13.50 -7.31 -8.03
N LEU A 148 -13.91 -6.39 -8.90
CA LEU A 148 -14.65 -6.71 -10.12
C LEU A 148 -13.81 -7.54 -11.10
N VAL A 149 -12.55 -7.16 -11.33
CA VAL A 149 -11.64 -7.90 -12.21
C VAL A 149 -11.41 -9.32 -11.71
N LEU A 150 -11.15 -9.49 -10.41
CA LEU A 150 -10.97 -10.82 -9.82
C LEU A 150 -12.26 -11.63 -9.80
N ALA A 151 -13.42 -11.01 -9.53
CA ALA A 151 -14.71 -11.69 -9.60
C ALA A 151 -14.97 -12.24 -11.01
N ARG A 152 -14.65 -11.46 -12.05
CA ARG A 152 -14.79 -11.88 -13.44
C ARG A 152 -13.89 -13.08 -13.76
N PHE A 153 -12.59 -13.00 -13.44
CA PHE A 153 -11.67 -14.11 -13.69
C PHE A 153 -12.03 -15.38 -12.91
N LEU A 154 -12.48 -15.25 -11.66
CA LEU A 154 -12.91 -16.40 -10.86
C LEU A 154 -14.23 -17.01 -11.36
N SER A 155 -15.07 -16.25 -12.08
CA SER A 155 -16.32 -16.74 -12.66
C SER A 155 -16.12 -17.56 -13.94
N GLU A 156 -15.01 -17.38 -14.66
CA GLU A 156 -14.73 -18.10 -15.91
C GLU A 156 -14.37 -19.58 -15.66
N ASN A 157 -13.86 -19.92 -14.47
CA ASN A 157 -13.55 -21.29 -14.06
C ASN A 157 -14.76 -22.00 -13.40
N THR A 158 -15.79 -22.34 -14.19
CA THR A 158 -17.01 -23.00 -13.68
C THR A 158 -16.80 -24.45 -13.19
N HIS A 159 -15.68 -25.09 -13.54
CA HIS A 159 -15.45 -26.52 -13.26
C HIS A 159 -15.00 -26.85 -11.83
N GLN A 160 -14.62 -25.87 -11.01
CA GLN A 160 -14.26 -26.07 -9.60
C GLN A 160 -15.00 -25.06 -8.73
N SER A 161 -15.61 -25.50 -7.62
CA SER A 161 -16.36 -24.61 -6.72
C SER A 161 -15.49 -23.87 -5.70
N GLN A 162 -14.25 -24.33 -5.46
CA GLN A 162 -13.34 -23.79 -4.43
C GLN A 162 -12.00 -23.26 -5.00
N ILE A 163 -11.51 -22.15 -4.45
CA ILE A 163 -10.24 -21.53 -4.85
C ILE A 163 -9.09 -22.53 -4.71
N GLY A 164 -8.32 -22.69 -5.77
CA GLY A 164 -7.26 -23.70 -5.80
C GLY A 164 -6.10 -23.35 -6.74
N PRO A 165 -5.15 -24.29 -6.93
CA PRO A 165 -3.96 -24.06 -7.76
C PRO A 165 -4.26 -23.72 -9.23
N ALA A 166 -5.42 -24.11 -9.74
CA ALA A 166 -5.89 -23.80 -11.09
C ALA A 166 -6.15 -22.30 -11.30
N ASP A 167 -6.47 -21.56 -10.22
CA ASP A 167 -6.74 -20.13 -10.29
C ASP A 167 -5.45 -19.29 -10.27
N PHE A 168 -4.27 -19.92 -10.24
CA PHE A 168 -2.98 -19.25 -10.22
C PHE A 168 -2.83 -18.22 -11.35
N GLN A 169 -3.20 -18.60 -12.58
CA GLN A 169 -3.09 -17.69 -13.73
C GLN A 169 -3.97 -16.45 -13.56
N HIS A 170 -5.14 -16.59 -12.95
CA HIS A 170 -6.07 -15.49 -12.68
C HIS A 170 -5.49 -14.48 -11.70
N PHE A 171 -4.94 -14.96 -10.57
CA PHE A 171 -4.28 -14.08 -9.60
C PHE A 171 -3.03 -13.39 -10.18
N ARG A 172 -2.23 -14.13 -10.96
CA ARG A 172 -1.04 -13.59 -11.63
C ARG A 172 -1.41 -12.49 -12.63
N THR A 173 -2.38 -12.74 -13.51
CA THR A 173 -2.85 -11.77 -14.51
C THR A 173 -3.47 -10.55 -13.85
N ALA A 174 -4.28 -10.73 -12.79
CA ALA A 174 -4.80 -9.63 -12.00
C ALA A 174 -3.67 -8.79 -11.37
N GLY A 175 -2.62 -9.44 -10.85
CA GLY A 175 -1.43 -8.75 -10.33
C GLY A 175 -0.76 -7.86 -11.37
N PHE A 176 -0.52 -8.38 -12.58
CA PHE A 176 0.04 -7.61 -13.69
C PHE A 176 -0.85 -6.45 -14.14
N LEU A 177 -2.16 -6.67 -14.25
CA LEU A 177 -3.12 -5.62 -14.61
C LEU A 177 -3.14 -4.48 -13.59
N VAL A 178 -3.08 -4.80 -12.29
CA VAL A 178 -3.03 -3.79 -11.22
C VAL A 178 -1.75 -2.97 -11.30
N VAL A 179 -0.59 -3.61 -11.56
CA VAL A 179 0.68 -2.88 -11.71
C VAL A 179 0.66 -2.01 -12.97
N ALA A 180 0.19 -2.54 -14.10
CA ALA A 180 0.11 -1.79 -15.35
C ALA A 180 -0.85 -0.58 -15.22
N GLY A 181 -2.04 -0.78 -14.67
CA GLY A 181 -3.00 0.30 -14.40
C GLY A 181 -2.45 1.32 -13.41
N GLY A 182 -1.82 0.87 -12.33
CA GLY A 182 -1.17 1.73 -11.34
C GLY A 182 -0.04 2.57 -11.94
N LEU A 183 0.81 1.98 -12.78
CA LEU A 183 1.87 2.68 -13.51
C LEU A 183 1.32 3.72 -14.48
N ALA A 184 0.24 3.41 -15.22
CA ALA A 184 -0.38 4.36 -16.14
C ALA A 184 -0.91 5.60 -15.40
N VAL A 185 -1.63 5.40 -14.29
CA VAL A 185 -2.14 6.51 -13.47
C VAL A 185 -1.01 7.28 -12.80
N THR A 186 0.03 6.58 -12.32
CA THR A 186 1.19 7.21 -11.69
C THR A 186 2.01 8.02 -12.69
N MET A 187 2.14 7.55 -13.94
CA MET A 187 2.77 8.30 -15.02
C MET A 187 1.98 9.57 -15.33
N LEU A 188 0.64 9.48 -15.40
CA LEU A 188 -0.22 10.65 -15.54
C LEU A 188 -0.01 11.64 -14.39
N PHE A 189 0.08 11.16 -13.16
CA PHE A 189 0.37 11.99 -11.99
C PHE A 189 1.72 12.72 -12.14
N TYR A 190 2.78 12.06 -12.61
CA TYR A 190 4.08 12.69 -12.85
C TYR A 190 4.07 13.72 -13.98
N LEU A 191 3.21 13.55 -14.98
CA LEU A 191 3.07 14.51 -16.08
C LEU A 191 2.25 15.74 -15.68
N LEU A 192 1.19 15.55 -14.88
CA LEU A 192 0.26 16.61 -14.50
C LEU A 192 0.72 17.41 -13.28
N VAL A 193 1.34 16.75 -12.30
CA VAL A 193 1.69 17.39 -11.01
C VAL A 193 3.15 17.78 -11.01
N ARG A 194 3.40 19.09 -10.94
CA ARG A 194 4.73 19.65 -10.72
C ARG A 194 4.85 20.16 -9.30
N GLU A 195 5.86 19.68 -8.58
CA GLU A 195 6.16 20.16 -7.22
C GLU A 195 6.56 21.65 -7.30
N PRO A 196 5.87 22.55 -6.58
CA PRO A 196 6.18 23.97 -6.61
C PRO A 196 7.56 24.22 -5.98
N LYS A 197 8.55 24.58 -6.81
CA LYS A 197 9.92 24.93 -6.37
C LYS A 197 9.96 26.12 -5.40
N PHE A 198 8.86 26.88 -5.29
CA PHE A 198 8.77 28.15 -4.59
C PHE A 198 8.65 28.02 -3.06
N GLY A 199 8.38 26.82 -2.52
CA GLY A 199 8.43 26.57 -1.07
C GLY A 199 9.79 26.92 -0.44
N ARG A 200 10.89 26.86 -1.21
CA ARG A 200 12.23 27.31 -0.78
C ARG A 200 12.34 28.81 -0.55
N ARG A 201 11.53 29.66 -1.21
CA ARG A 201 11.55 31.12 -1.06
C ARG A 201 10.50 31.61 -0.08
N LEU A 202 9.29 31.07 -0.08
CA LEU A 202 8.24 31.55 0.83
C LEU A 202 8.50 31.15 2.29
N SER A 203 8.96 29.92 2.58
CA SER A 203 9.42 29.55 3.93
C SER A 203 10.66 30.30 4.40
N ARG A 204 11.44 30.87 3.47
CA ARG A 204 12.63 31.68 3.76
C ARG A 204 12.38 33.19 3.71
N ALA A 205 11.22 33.62 3.22
CA ALA A 205 10.81 35.03 3.14
C ALA A 205 9.84 35.36 4.28
N HIS A 206 8.92 34.45 4.62
CA HIS A 206 8.13 34.54 5.87
C HIS A 206 8.98 34.42 7.13
N SER A 207 10.21 33.90 7.04
CA SER A 207 11.14 33.86 8.17
C SER A 207 11.81 35.20 8.47
N PHE A 208 11.71 36.20 7.60
CA PHE A 208 12.30 37.54 7.81
C PHE A 208 11.28 38.62 8.21
N SER A 209 9.98 38.35 8.13
CA SER A 209 8.94 39.39 8.28
C SER A 209 7.84 39.08 9.30
N SER A 210 8.02 38.09 10.17
CA SER A 210 7.06 37.81 11.24
C SER A 210 7.76 37.25 12.47
N ASP A 211 8.06 38.13 13.42
CA ASP A 211 8.52 37.84 14.79
C ASP A 211 7.52 37.01 15.62
N ALA A 212 6.43 36.52 15.02
CA ALA A 212 5.38 35.71 15.65
C ALA A 212 5.31 34.25 15.15
N SER A 213 6.23 33.83 14.26
CA SER A 213 6.25 32.47 13.71
C SER A 213 7.54 31.70 14.03
N GLU A 214 8.03 31.82 15.26
CA GLU A 214 8.67 30.70 15.95
C GLU A 214 7.64 29.59 16.23
N LEU A 215 7.01 29.07 15.18
CA LEU A 215 6.61 27.67 15.21
C LEU A 215 7.92 26.89 15.21
N VAL A 216 8.47 26.72 16.42
CA VAL A 216 9.61 25.89 16.73
C VAL A 216 9.44 24.63 15.91
N ARG A 217 10.33 24.44 14.92
CA ARG A 217 10.37 23.21 14.14
C ARG A 217 10.77 22.12 15.12
N MET A 218 9.77 21.50 15.75
CA MET A 218 9.98 20.53 16.81
C MET A 218 10.89 19.44 16.26
N HIS A 219 11.97 19.16 16.99
CA HIS A 219 12.80 18.02 16.65
C HIS A 219 11.93 16.77 16.72
N TRP A 220 12.15 15.79 15.84
CA TRP A 220 11.31 14.58 15.77
C TRP A 220 11.21 13.85 17.13
N THR A 221 12.23 13.98 17.99
CA THR A 221 12.24 13.42 19.34
C THR A 221 11.34 14.15 20.34
N SER A 222 11.05 15.43 20.13
CA SER A 222 10.18 16.23 21.00
C SER A 222 8.74 15.71 21.02
N TRP A 223 8.30 15.06 19.94
CA TRP A 223 6.99 14.42 19.86
C TRP A 223 6.76 13.33 20.91
N PHE A 224 7.81 12.61 21.32
CA PHE A 224 7.70 11.57 22.36
C PHE A 224 7.41 12.11 23.75
N GLY A 225 7.54 13.43 23.98
CA GLY A 225 7.18 14.07 25.25
C GLY A 225 5.69 14.42 25.38
N HIS A 226 4.92 14.39 24.28
CA HIS A 226 3.53 14.84 24.28
C HIS A 226 2.55 13.68 24.44
N ILE A 227 1.71 13.72 25.49
CA ILE A 227 0.73 12.65 25.75
C ILE A 227 -0.32 12.50 24.63
N GLN A 228 -0.69 13.60 23.97
CA GLN A 228 -1.63 13.61 22.85
C GLN A 228 -1.12 12.78 21.67
N PHE A 229 0.20 12.72 21.46
CA PHE A 229 0.80 11.90 20.40
C PHE A 229 0.47 10.41 20.62
N TYR A 230 0.60 9.91 21.85
CA TYR A 230 0.28 8.53 22.19
C TYR A 230 -1.22 8.23 22.10
N GLN A 231 -2.09 9.17 22.49
CA GLN A 231 -3.54 9.00 22.38
C GLN A 231 -3.98 8.84 20.92
N ILE A 232 -3.49 9.72 20.03
CA ILE A 232 -3.80 9.67 18.60
C ILE A 232 -3.17 8.42 17.96
N ALA A 233 -1.93 8.09 18.30
CA ALA A 233 -1.26 6.90 17.79
C ALA A 233 -2.00 5.62 18.18
N LEU A 234 -2.45 5.49 19.44
CA LEU A 234 -3.21 4.33 19.91
C LEU A 234 -4.54 4.21 19.17
N LEU A 235 -5.29 5.31 19.05
CA LEU A 235 -6.55 5.33 18.32
C LEU A 235 -6.35 4.89 16.86
N TYR A 236 -5.36 5.48 16.18
CA TYR A 236 -5.02 5.13 14.80
C TYR A 236 -4.61 3.66 14.66
N MET A 237 -3.79 3.15 15.59
CA MET A 237 -3.35 1.75 15.61
C MET A 237 -4.52 0.78 15.77
N LEU A 238 -5.44 1.05 16.70
CA LEU A 238 -6.63 0.22 16.92
C LEU A 238 -7.57 0.25 15.72
N SER A 239 -7.81 1.42 15.13
CA SER A 239 -8.62 1.55 13.91
C SER A 239 -7.99 0.78 12.74
N ARG A 240 -6.66 0.90 12.54
CA ARG A 240 -5.94 0.15 11.51
C ARG A 240 -5.98 -1.35 11.74
N LEU A 241 -5.80 -1.80 12.98
CA LEU A 241 -5.83 -3.20 13.33
C LEU A 241 -7.20 -3.81 13.03
N TYR A 242 -8.29 -3.15 13.45
CA TYR A 242 -9.65 -3.57 13.17
C TYR A 242 -9.89 -3.74 11.66
N VAL A 243 -9.58 -2.70 10.88
CA VAL A 243 -9.78 -2.73 9.41
C VAL A 243 -8.94 -3.82 8.74
N ASN A 244 -7.68 -3.97 9.13
CA ASN A 244 -6.79 -4.96 8.54
C ASN A 244 -7.22 -6.39 8.86
N ILE A 245 -7.62 -6.67 10.11
CA ILE A 245 -8.15 -7.98 10.51
C ILE A 245 -9.41 -8.31 9.71
N SER A 246 -10.36 -7.37 9.64
CA SER A 246 -11.57 -7.55 8.83
C SER A 246 -11.22 -7.88 7.38
N GLN A 247 -10.32 -7.11 6.74
CA GLN A 247 -9.94 -7.35 5.34
C GLN A 247 -9.26 -8.70 5.09
N VAL A 248 -8.42 -9.17 6.02
CA VAL A 248 -7.68 -10.43 5.88
C VAL A 248 -8.60 -11.63 6.07
N TYR A 249 -9.48 -11.60 7.08
CA TYR A 249 -10.30 -12.76 7.44
C TYR A 249 -11.62 -12.84 6.68
N PHE A 250 -12.12 -11.74 6.13
CA PHE A 250 -13.39 -11.72 5.42
C PHE A 250 -13.43 -12.75 4.26
N PRO A 251 -12.39 -12.89 3.43
CA PRO A 251 -12.35 -13.94 2.40
C PRO A 251 -12.23 -15.37 2.96
N PHE A 252 -11.58 -15.56 4.11
CA PHE A 252 -11.53 -16.87 4.79
C PHE A 252 -12.88 -17.26 5.37
N TYR A 253 -13.63 -16.31 5.94
CA TYR A 253 -14.97 -16.57 6.47
C TYR A 253 -15.91 -17.09 5.38
N ILE A 254 -15.85 -16.50 4.18
CA ILE A 254 -16.67 -16.92 3.02
C ILE A 254 -16.28 -18.33 2.55
N THR A 255 -14.98 -18.62 2.49
CA THR A 255 -14.48 -19.88 1.92
C THR A 255 -14.51 -21.06 2.90
N LEU A 256 -14.19 -20.83 4.18
CA LEU A 256 -14.08 -21.90 5.19
C LEU A 256 -15.39 -22.13 5.94
N THR A 257 -16.10 -21.06 6.33
CA THR A 257 -17.28 -21.19 7.20
C THR A 257 -18.55 -21.39 6.39
N GLN A 258 -18.70 -20.64 5.32
CA GLN A 258 -19.94 -20.66 4.52
C GLN A 258 -19.86 -21.60 3.30
N ASN A 259 -18.67 -22.06 2.93
CA ASN A 259 -18.43 -22.97 1.80
C ASN A 259 -19.05 -22.49 0.47
N TYR A 260 -19.14 -21.17 0.28
CA TYR A 260 -19.72 -20.57 -0.91
C TYR A 260 -18.81 -20.73 -2.13
N GLU A 261 -19.41 -20.77 -3.32
CA GLU A 261 -18.69 -20.80 -4.60
C GLU A 261 -17.70 -19.64 -4.74
N LYS A 262 -16.57 -19.88 -5.44
CA LYS A 262 -15.47 -18.93 -5.63
C LYS A 262 -15.90 -17.49 -6.01
N LYS A 263 -17.01 -17.34 -6.75
CA LYS A 263 -17.54 -16.03 -7.18
C LYS A 263 -17.86 -15.11 -5.99
N TYR A 264 -18.33 -15.67 -4.88
CA TYR A 264 -18.75 -14.88 -3.72
C TYR A 264 -17.58 -14.31 -2.92
N VAL A 265 -16.38 -14.89 -3.06
CA VAL A 265 -15.16 -14.43 -2.40
C VAL A 265 -14.74 -13.03 -2.88
N ALA A 266 -15.14 -12.63 -4.08
CA ALA A 266 -14.90 -11.29 -4.60
C ALA A 266 -16.14 -10.37 -4.49
N ILE A 267 -17.36 -10.93 -4.56
CA ILE A 267 -18.61 -10.15 -4.50
C ILE A 267 -18.88 -9.61 -3.09
N PHE A 268 -18.73 -10.42 -2.03
CA PHE A 268 -19.04 -9.94 -0.68
C PHE A 268 -18.10 -8.83 -0.19
N PRO A 269 -16.77 -8.87 -0.43
CA PRO A 269 -15.91 -7.72 -0.11
C PRO A 269 -16.33 -6.47 -0.89
N MET A 270 -16.73 -6.63 -2.15
CA MET A 270 -17.21 -5.53 -2.98
C MET A 270 -18.47 -4.88 -2.40
N VAL A 271 -19.46 -5.67 -1.98
CA VAL A 271 -20.69 -5.17 -1.33
C VAL A 271 -20.38 -4.46 -0.01
N SER A 272 -19.50 -5.03 0.82
CA SER A 272 -19.05 -4.40 2.07
C SER A 272 -18.37 -3.05 1.82
N TYR A 273 -17.50 -2.97 0.80
CA TYR A 273 -16.83 -1.72 0.42
C TYR A 273 -17.79 -0.68 -0.17
N LEU A 274 -18.78 -1.10 -0.97
CA LEU A 274 -19.86 -0.23 -1.46
C LEU A 274 -20.70 0.32 -0.31
N SER A 275 -21.05 -0.52 0.67
CA SER A 275 -21.79 -0.09 1.85
C SER A 275 -21.00 0.86 2.75
N SER A 276 -19.67 0.79 2.72
CA SER A 276 -18.79 1.72 3.46
C SER A 276 -18.69 3.10 2.80
N PHE A 277 -19.19 3.25 1.57
CA PHE A 277 -19.18 4.51 0.82
C PHE A 277 -20.49 5.30 0.96
N LEU A 278 -21.60 4.59 1.24
CA LEU A 278 -22.91 5.16 1.57
C LEU A 278 -22.94 5.63 3.03
#